data_AF-A0ABD0YFQ7-F1
#
_entry.id   AF-A0ABD0YFQ7-F1
#
_cell.length_a   1.000
_cell.length_b   1.000
_cell.length_c   1.000
_cell.angle_alpha   90.00
_cell.angle_beta   90.00
_cell.angle_gamma   90.00
#
_symmetry.space_group_name_H-M   'P 1'
#
loop_
_entity.id
_entity.type
_entity.pdbx_description
1 polymer ?
#
loop_
_entity_poly.entity_id
_entity_poly.type
_entity_poly.pdbx_seq_one_letter_code
_entity_poly.pdbx_strand_id
1 'polypeptide(L)'
;EFVEGGDYLIEINGRVLNIYGQGALRFVDRPWNPAKAGDVISVKLTHLPFESLVPVLDKIKLRFPNAEHFSFSETGIYCLGQLNALSDLQGLTSLTIEPEGNPIFGKEWRSYAIYRLSHWGLKVINSVQITESEIAASESELKGLSDLVIRCLPDSLLEPLVARLDLGQTVKEEAREWLQSAQPAVRSVVAKEALQWKINKREDAALKQKGKAYLYSIIDSAVSAILKLRLLREEWPAILHEIIRDTLVDYSHIDTYMKQCMSQIKL
;
A
#
# COMPACT_ATOMS: atom_id res chain seq x y z
N GLU A 1 -35.59 -8.58 -8.30
CA GLU A 1 -35.87 -8.85 -6.87
C GLU A 1 -35.90 -7.50 -6.19
N PHE A 2 -36.79 -7.34 -5.21
CA PHE A 2 -37.13 -6.04 -4.61
C PHE A 2 -37.07 -6.18 -3.11
N VAL A 3 -36.33 -5.29 -2.44
CA VAL A 3 -36.27 -5.22 -0.97
C VAL A 3 -36.22 -3.75 -0.57
N GLU A 4 -37.29 -3.26 0.03
CA GLU A 4 -37.41 -1.90 0.54
C GLU A 4 -37.50 -1.93 2.06
N GLY A 5 -36.63 -1.17 2.73
CA GLY A 5 -36.76 -0.79 4.13
C GLY A 5 -36.64 0.73 4.19
N GLY A 6 -37.34 1.41 5.11
CA GLY A 6 -37.61 2.86 5.04
C GLY A 6 -36.45 3.83 4.77
N ASP A 7 -35.19 3.40 4.86
CA ASP A 7 -33.97 4.19 4.62
C ASP A 7 -33.00 3.60 3.58
N TYR A 8 -33.35 2.49 2.90
CA TYR A 8 -32.46 1.85 1.92
C TYR A 8 -33.22 1.09 0.82
N LEU A 9 -32.64 1.07 -0.37
CA LEU A 9 -33.20 0.40 -1.55
C LEU A 9 -32.09 -0.32 -2.32
N ILE A 10 -32.38 -1.56 -2.74
CA ILE A 10 -31.57 -2.26 -3.73
C ILE A 10 -32.49 -2.88 -4.77
N GLU A 11 -32.28 -2.53 -6.03
CA GLU A 11 -33.09 -3.05 -7.13
C GLU A 11 -32.31 -3.15 -8.43
N ILE A 12 -32.75 -4.08 -9.28
CA ILE A 12 -32.29 -4.18 -10.66
C ILE A 12 -33.38 -3.57 -11.54
N ASN A 13 -33.07 -2.44 -12.15
CA ASN A 13 -33.93 -1.78 -13.13
C ASN A 13 -33.30 -1.91 -14.53
N GLY A 14 -33.84 -2.83 -15.33
CA GLY A 14 -33.25 -3.20 -16.61
C GLY A 14 -31.83 -3.76 -16.42
N ARG A 15 -30.84 -3.05 -16.98
CA ARG A 15 -29.40 -3.39 -16.90
C ARG A 15 -28.65 -2.61 -15.83
N VAL A 16 -29.37 -1.89 -14.96
CA VAL A 16 -28.80 -1.03 -13.93
C VAL A 16 -29.13 -1.60 -12.55
N LEU A 17 -28.10 -1.81 -11.73
CA LEU A 17 -28.25 -2.09 -10.31
C LEU A 17 -28.21 -0.77 -9.54
N ASN A 18 -29.33 -0.41 -8.92
CA ASN A 18 -29.43 0.74 -8.04
C ASN A 18 -29.22 0.28 -6.59
N ILE A 19 -28.27 0.90 -5.90
CA ILE A 19 -27.99 0.68 -4.48
C ILE A 19 -28.08 2.04 -3.79
N TYR A 20 -29.01 2.15 -2.85
CA TYR A 20 -29.31 3.36 -2.11
C TYR A 20 -29.24 3.10 -0.61
N GLY A 21 -28.48 3.92 0.10
CA GLY A 21 -28.43 3.91 1.56
C GLY A 21 -27.65 2.72 2.15
N GLN A 22 -26.96 2.95 3.26
CA GLN A 22 -25.99 1.98 3.83
C GLN A 22 -26.59 0.60 4.13
N GLY A 23 -27.88 0.55 4.47
CA GLY A 23 -28.60 -0.71 4.73
C GLY A 23 -28.64 -1.65 3.53
N ALA A 24 -28.62 -1.13 2.30
CA ALA A 24 -28.69 -1.91 1.06
C ALA A 24 -27.46 -2.80 0.85
N LEU A 25 -26.29 -2.43 1.40
CA LEU A 25 -25.04 -3.18 1.25
C LEU A 25 -25.14 -4.61 1.81
N ARG A 26 -26.00 -4.83 2.82
CA ARG A 26 -26.26 -6.17 3.40
C ARG A 26 -26.93 -7.13 2.43
N PHE A 27 -27.54 -6.62 1.38
CA PHE A 27 -28.34 -7.37 0.42
C PHE A 27 -27.58 -7.66 -0.88
N VAL A 28 -26.40 -7.06 -1.07
CA VAL A 28 -25.55 -7.31 -2.24
C VAL A 28 -25.19 -8.79 -2.36
N ASP A 29 -24.83 -9.43 -1.25
CA ASP A 29 -24.37 -10.83 -1.24
C ASP A 29 -25.50 -11.87 -1.16
N ARG A 30 -26.76 -11.43 -1.28
CA ARG A 30 -27.89 -12.37 -1.35
C ARG A 30 -27.87 -13.16 -2.67
N PRO A 31 -28.50 -14.35 -2.69
CA PRO A 31 -28.67 -15.09 -3.93
C PRO A 31 -29.62 -14.33 -4.87
N TRP A 32 -29.04 -13.72 -5.91
CA TRP A 32 -29.79 -13.09 -7.00
C TRP A 32 -30.13 -14.11 -8.08
N ASN A 33 -31.22 -13.87 -8.81
CA ASN A 33 -31.47 -14.60 -10.05
C ASN A 33 -30.28 -14.44 -11.04
N PRO A 34 -29.59 -15.53 -11.42
CA PRO A 34 -28.35 -15.46 -12.20
C PRO A 34 -28.55 -14.85 -13.60
N ALA A 35 -29.71 -15.05 -14.21
CA ALA A 35 -30.02 -14.47 -15.53
C ALA A 35 -30.14 -12.95 -15.46
N LYS A 36 -30.80 -12.43 -14.40
CA LYS A 36 -30.93 -10.97 -14.21
C LYS A 36 -29.62 -10.34 -13.76
N ALA A 37 -28.88 -11.00 -12.87
CA ALA A 37 -27.59 -10.53 -12.39
C ALA A 37 -26.55 -10.46 -13.53
N GLY A 38 -26.58 -11.42 -14.47
CA GLY A 38 -25.73 -11.41 -15.65
C GLY A 38 -26.05 -10.32 -16.68
N ASP A 39 -27.28 -9.79 -16.72
CA ASP A 39 -27.66 -8.70 -17.65
C ASP A 39 -27.32 -7.30 -17.09
N VAL A 40 -26.89 -7.20 -15.81
CA VAL A 40 -26.46 -5.94 -15.22
C VAL A 40 -25.12 -5.51 -15.80
N ILE A 41 -25.10 -4.30 -16.37
CA ILE A 41 -23.90 -3.67 -16.95
C ILE A 41 -23.47 -2.45 -16.12
N SER A 42 -24.44 -1.75 -15.52
CA SER A 42 -24.19 -0.51 -14.78
C SER A 42 -24.60 -0.65 -13.32
N VAL A 43 -23.82 -0.06 -12.42
CA VAL A 43 -24.10 0.00 -10.98
C VAL A 43 -24.14 1.46 -10.54
N LYS A 44 -25.20 1.85 -9.86
CA LYS A 44 -25.40 3.19 -9.30
C LYS A 44 -25.47 3.13 -7.79
N LEU A 45 -24.56 3.85 -7.15
CA LEU A 45 -24.39 3.90 -5.70
C LEU A 45 -24.75 5.31 -5.22
N THR A 46 -25.81 5.43 -4.41
CA THR A 46 -26.36 6.73 -3.98
C THR A 46 -26.49 6.82 -2.46
N HIS A 47 -26.06 7.93 -1.84
CA HIS A 47 -26.09 8.19 -0.39
C HIS A 47 -25.44 7.07 0.45
N LEU A 48 -24.23 6.68 0.08
CA LEU A 48 -23.51 5.55 0.66
C LEU A 48 -22.10 5.98 1.07
N PRO A 49 -21.72 5.97 2.36
CA PRO A 49 -20.35 6.28 2.75
C PRO A 49 -19.36 5.34 2.05
N PHE A 50 -18.41 5.88 1.31
CA PHE A 50 -17.45 5.09 0.52
C PHE A 50 -16.68 4.10 1.39
N GLU A 51 -16.38 4.46 2.65
CA GLU A 51 -15.70 3.55 3.59
C GLU A 51 -16.52 2.26 3.87
N SER A 52 -17.84 2.32 3.83
CA SER A 52 -18.68 1.12 4.01
C SER A 52 -18.76 0.28 2.73
N LEU A 53 -18.51 0.88 1.58
CA LEU A 53 -18.63 0.23 0.27
C LEU A 53 -17.42 -0.65 -0.06
N VAL A 54 -16.21 -0.20 0.27
CA VAL A 54 -14.95 -0.91 -0.06
C VAL A 54 -14.97 -2.40 0.26
N PRO A 55 -15.37 -2.89 1.45
CA PRO A 55 -15.38 -4.34 1.74
C PRO A 55 -16.47 -5.14 0.99
N VAL A 56 -17.25 -4.48 0.13
CA VAL A 56 -18.35 -5.06 -0.64
C VAL A 56 -18.08 -4.97 -2.15
N LEU A 57 -17.09 -4.19 -2.60
CA LEU A 57 -16.79 -3.99 -4.03
C LEU A 57 -16.47 -5.30 -4.75
N ASP A 58 -15.63 -6.13 -4.15
CA ASP A 58 -15.29 -7.48 -4.62
C ASP A 58 -16.54 -8.38 -4.75
N LYS A 59 -17.44 -8.31 -3.77
CA LYS A 59 -18.70 -9.07 -3.76
C LYS A 59 -19.65 -8.60 -4.85
N ILE A 60 -19.73 -7.29 -5.10
CA ILE A 60 -20.52 -6.74 -6.21
C ILE A 60 -20.01 -7.34 -7.52
N LYS A 61 -18.69 -7.34 -7.75
CA LYS A 61 -18.12 -7.89 -8.98
C LYS A 61 -18.33 -9.40 -9.11
N LEU A 62 -18.27 -10.15 -8.00
CA LEU A 62 -18.55 -11.59 -8.00
C LEU A 62 -20.01 -11.92 -8.36
N ARG A 63 -20.97 -11.11 -7.87
CA ARG A 63 -22.41 -11.31 -8.12
C ARG A 63 -22.86 -10.76 -9.47
N PHE A 64 -22.23 -9.70 -9.95
CA PHE A 64 -22.54 -8.99 -11.19
C PHE A 64 -21.28 -8.94 -12.08
N PRO A 65 -20.88 -10.06 -12.69
CA PRO A 65 -19.60 -10.17 -13.41
C PRO A 65 -19.50 -9.22 -14.62
N ASN A 66 -20.63 -8.93 -15.26
CA ASN A 66 -20.73 -8.06 -16.44
C ASN A 66 -20.88 -6.58 -16.10
N ALA A 67 -20.86 -6.20 -14.80
CA ALA A 67 -20.89 -4.81 -14.40
C ALA A 67 -19.58 -4.12 -14.76
N GLU A 68 -19.63 -3.13 -15.65
CA GLU A 68 -18.47 -2.38 -16.12
C GLU A 68 -18.58 -0.87 -15.86
N HIS A 69 -19.79 -0.36 -15.66
CA HIS A 69 -20.03 1.08 -15.46
C HIS A 69 -20.43 1.35 -14.01
N PHE A 70 -19.68 2.17 -13.29
CA PHE A 70 -19.96 2.49 -11.90
C PHE A 70 -20.17 3.99 -11.72
N SER A 71 -21.29 4.33 -11.09
CA SER A 71 -21.64 5.71 -10.75
C SER A 71 -21.76 5.89 -9.24
N PHE A 72 -21.14 6.95 -8.73
CA PHE A 72 -21.04 7.30 -7.32
C PHE A 72 -21.67 8.67 -7.08
N SER A 73 -22.82 8.69 -6.43
CA SER A 73 -23.55 9.90 -6.07
C SER A 73 -23.62 10.03 -4.55
N GLU A 74 -23.17 11.17 -4.00
CA GLU A 74 -23.18 11.42 -2.56
C GLU A 74 -22.52 10.31 -1.72
N THR A 75 -21.36 9.81 -2.18
CA THR A 75 -20.66 8.72 -1.49
C THR A 75 -19.57 9.20 -0.53
N GLY A 76 -19.31 10.51 -0.49
CA GLY A 76 -18.36 11.10 0.45
C GLY A 76 -16.90 10.78 0.12
N ILE A 77 -16.55 10.57 -1.15
CA ILE A 77 -15.15 10.38 -1.55
C ILE A 77 -14.39 11.69 -1.34
N TYR A 78 -13.36 11.67 -0.49
CA TYR A 78 -12.63 12.87 -0.03
C TYR A 78 -11.13 12.87 -0.35
N CYS A 79 -10.52 11.72 -0.63
CA CYS A 79 -9.09 11.63 -0.94
C CYS A 79 -8.78 10.72 -2.13
N LEU A 80 -7.67 11.00 -2.81
CA LEU A 80 -7.22 10.25 -3.99
C LEU A 80 -6.98 8.77 -3.67
N GLY A 81 -6.46 8.47 -2.47
CA GLY A 81 -6.20 7.11 -2.03
C GLY A 81 -7.44 6.21 -2.03
N GLN A 82 -8.65 6.75 -1.83
CA GLN A 82 -9.90 5.98 -1.89
C GLN A 82 -10.14 5.39 -3.28
N LEU A 83 -9.68 6.05 -4.34
CA LEU A 83 -9.80 5.53 -5.70
C LEU A 83 -9.00 4.24 -5.91
N ASN A 84 -8.00 3.98 -5.07
CA ASN A 84 -7.29 2.70 -5.10
C ASN A 84 -8.18 1.52 -4.73
N ALA A 85 -9.27 1.72 -3.97
CA ALA A 85 -10.22 0.65 -3.68
C ALA A 85 -11.00 0.19 -4.93
N LEU A 86 -11.10 1.05 -5.96
CA LEU A 86 -11.82 0.72 -7.19
C LEU A 86 -11.10 -0.34 -8.03
N SER A 87 -9.83 -0.68 -7.74
CA SER A 87 -9.16 -1.80 -8.41
C SER A 87 -9.79 -3.16 -8.12
N ASP A 88 -10.56 -3.27 -7.03
CA ASP A 88 -11.29 -4.50 -6.70
C ASP A 88 -12.43 -4.77 -7.72
N LEU A 89 -12.84 -3.73 -8.45
CA LEU A 89 -13.79 -3.81 -9.57
C LEU A 89 -13.07 -4.11 -10.89
N GLN A 90 -12.48 -5.30 -11.01
CA GLN A 90 -11.78 -5.70 -12.24
C GLN A 90 -12.68 -5.56 -13.48
N GLY A 91 -12.16 -4.94 -14.56
CA GLY A 91 -12.93 -4.68 -15.78
C GLY A 91 -13.85 -3.45 -15.70
N LEU A 92 -13.55 -2.47 -14.84
CA LEU A 92 -14.20 -1.17 -14.81
C LEU A 92 -13.88 -0.38 -16.10
N THR A 93 -14.87 -0.14 -16.96
CA THR A 93 -14.70 0.60 -18.21
C THR A 93 -15.18 2.04 -18.14
N SER A 94 -16.15 2.34 -17.27
CA SER A 94 -16.69 3.69 -17.06
C SER A 94 -16.81 4.02 -15.58
N LEU A 95 -16.26 5.16 -15.19
CA LEU A 95 -16.35 5.70 -13.83
C LEU A 95 -17.06 7.05 -13.86
N THR A 96 -18.14 7.19 -13.10
CA THR A 96 -18.82 8.47 -12.90
C THR A 96 -18.82 8.81 -11.42
N ILE A 97 -18.21 9.92 -11.04
CA ILE A 97 -18.29 10.47 -9.69
C ILE A 97 -19.02 11.80 -9.82
N GLU A 98 -20.16 11.93 -9.15
CA GLU A 98 -20.96 13.16 -9.17
C GLU A 98 -20.34 14.24 -8.27
N PRO A 99 -20.43 15.53 -8.64
CA PRO A 99 -19.90 16.63 -7.82
C PRO A 99 -20.64 16.76 -6.48
N GLU A 100 -21.91 16.39 -6.45
CA GLU A 100 -22.74 16.47 -5.25
C GLU A 100 -22.35 15.37 -4.25
N GLY A 101 -21.98 15.80 -3.05
CA GLY A 101 -21.60 14.93 -1.93
C GLY A 101 -20.25 14.21 -2.06
N ASN A 102 -19.37 14.63 -2.99
CA ASN A 102 -18.00 14.11 -3.13
C ASN A 102 -16.95 15.23 -3.04
N PRO A 103 -16.31 15.44 -1.87
CA PRO A 103 -15.27 16.47 -1.69
C PRO A 103 -14.03 16.33 -2.59
N ILE A 104 -13.84 15.18 -3.25
CA ILE A 104 -12.73 14.93 -4.18
C ILE A 104 -12.69 15.91 -5.36
N PHE A 105 -13.82 16.52 -5.73
CA PHE A 105 -13.90 17.52 -6.81
C PHE A 105 -13.08 18.78 -6.57
N GLY A 106 -12.69 19.07 -5.33
CA GLY A 106 -11.76 20.17 -5.02
C GLY A 106 -10.29 19.87 -5.34
N LYS A 107 -9.98 18.72 -5.95
CA LYS A 107 -8.61 18.24 -6.22
C LYS A 107 -8.49 17.75 -7.67
N GLU A 108 -7.25 17.66 -8.16
CA GLU A 108 -6.92 17.03 -9.45
C GLU A 108 -6.99 15.49 -9.34
N TRP A 109 -8.22 14.96 -9.27
CA TRP A 109 -8.44 13.53 -9.10
C TRP A 109 -8.51 12.75 -10.40
N ARG A 110 -8.84 13.44 -11.50
CA ARG A 110 -8.97 12.82 -12.83
C ARG A 110 -7.63 12.24 -13.28
N SER A 111 -6.53 12.99 -13.20
CA SER A 111 -5.20 12.49 -13.58
C SER A 111 -4.79 11.28 -12.75
N TYR A 112 -5.04 11.31 -11.44
CA TYR A 112 -4.78 10.17 -10.55
C TYR A 112 -5.64 8.94 -10.87
N ALA A 113 -6.93 9.13 -11.14
CA ALA A 113 -7.83 8.05 -11.54
C ALA A 113 -7.37 7.39 -12.85
N ILE A 114 -6.98 8.20 -13.84
CA ILE A 114 -6.43 7.71 -15.11
C ILE A 114 -5.14 6.92 -14.86
N TYR A 115 -4.19 7.46 -14.09
CA TYR A 115 -2.95 6.77 -13.76
C TYR A 115 -3.19 5.41 -13.11
N ARG A 116 -4.10 5.33 -12.13
CA ARG A 116 -4.33 4.13 -11.31
C ARG A 116 -5.23 3.08 -11.96
N LEU A 117 -6.22 3.49 -12.76
CA LEU A 117 -7.28 2.60 -13.26
C LEU A 117 -7.17 2.33 -14.77
N SER A 118 -6.31 3.04 -15.51
CA SER A 118 -6.13 2.83 -16.95
C SER A 118 -5.73 1.39 -17.31
N HIS A 119 -4.82 0.76 -16.53
CA HIS A 119 -4.40 -0.62 -16.79
C HIS A 119 -5.50 -1.66 -16.51
N TRP A 120 -6.57 -1.28 -15.83
CA TRP A 120 -7.76 -2.10 -15.63
C TRP A 120 -8.80 -1.98 -16.76
N GLY A 121 -8.54 -1.14 -17.77
CA GLY A 121 -9.41 -0.96 -18.92
C GLY A 121 -10.38 0.21 -18.82
N LEU A 122 -10.11 1.18 -17.94
CA LEU A 122 -10.91 2.41 -17.84
C LEU A 122 -10.83 3.22 -19.13
N LYS A 123 -11.99 3.52 -19.73
CA LYS A 123 -12.11 4.26 -21.00
C LYS A 123 -12.83 5.59 -20.85
N VAL A 124 -13.74 5.70 -19.89
CA VAL A 124 -14.60 6.88 -19.72
C VAL A 124 -14.61 7.31 -18.26
N ILE A 125 -14.41 8.61 -18.03
CA ILE A 125 -14.59 9.24 -16.72
C ILE A 125 -15.57 10.41 -16.88
N ASN A 126 -16.65 10.42 -16.09
CA ASN A 126 -17.69 11.46 -16.12
C ASN A 126 -18.19 11.78 -17.54
N SER A 127 -18.50 10.74 -18.32
CA SER A 127 -18.93 10.83 -19.72
C SER A 127 -17.89 11.38 -20.71
N VAL A 128 -16.65 11.66 -20.27
CA VAL A 128 -15.54 12.09 -21.12
C VAL A 128 -14.61 10.91 -21.37
N GLN A 129 -14.33 10.63 -22.64
CA GLN A 129 -13.37 9.58 -23.02
C GLN A 129 -11.96 9.94 -22.58
N ILE A 130 -11.21 8.94 -22.14
CA ILE A 130 -9.79 9.07 -21.81
C ILE A 130 -8.99 8.96 -23.09
N THR A 131 -8.13 9.94 -23.33
CA THR A 131 -7.21 9.92 -24.47
C THR A 131 -5.87 9.30 -24.09
N GLU A 132 -5.14 8.73 -25.06
CA GLU A 132 -3.78 8.21 -24.84
C GLU A 132 -2.82 9.31 -24.36
N SER A 133 -3.05 10.57 -24.79
CA SER A 133 -2.27 11.72 -24.33
C SER A 133 -2.44 11.99 -22.83
N GLU A 134 -3.66 11.87 -22.30
CA GLU A 134 -3.94 12.03 -20.87
C GLU A 134 -3.33 10.88 -20.06
N ILE A 135 -3.34 9.66 -20.59
CA ILE A 135 -2.69 8.51 -19.96
C ILE A 135 -1.19 8.76 -19.85
N ALA A 136 -0.52 9.14 -20.94
CA ALA A 136 0.91 9.43 -20.95
C ALA A 136 1.28 10.62 -20.03
N ALA A 137 0.45 11.68 -20.00
CA ALA A 137 0.65 12.81 -19.10
C ALA A 137 0.53 12.41 -17.63
N SER A 138 -0.52 11.65 -17.28
CA SER A 138 -0.75 11.18 -15.91
C SER A 138 0.33 10.20 -15.45
N GLU A 139 0.83 9.34 -16.34
CA GLU A 139 1.96 8.45 -16.05
C GLU A 139 3.27 9.20 -15.82
N SER A 140 3.51 10.27 -16.58
CA SER A 140 4.69 11.11 -16.40
C SER A 140 4.65 11.89 -15.08
N GLU A 141 3.49 12.49 -14.76
CA GLU A 141 3.26 13.23 -13.52
C GLU A 141 3.44 12.36 -12.27
N LEU A 142 2.87 11.15 -12.29
CA LEU A 142 2.85 10.24 -11.13
C LEU A 142 3.95 9.18 -11.16
N LYS A 143 4.91 9.28 -12.09
CA LYS A 143 6.05 8.35 -12.16
C LYS A 143 6.82 8.25 -10.85
N GLY A 144 7.02 9.39 -10.17
CA GLY A 144 7.70 9.44 -8.88
C GLY A 144 7.00 8.63 -7.79
N LEU A 145 5.66 8.53 -7.85
CA LEU A 145 4.88 7.69 -6.93
C LEU A 145 5.17 6.21 -7.19
N SER A 146 5.21 5.78 -8.45
CA SER A 146 5.56 4.39 -8.80
C SER A 146 6.94 4.00 -8.25
N ASP A 147 7.92 4.87 -8.42
CA ASP A 147 9.29 4.65 -7.95
C ASP A 147 9.36 4.58 -6.42
N LEU A 148 8.62 5.45 -5.73
CA LEU A 148 8.56 5.47 -4.28
C LEU A 148 7.95 4.17 -3.72
N VAL A 149 6.83 3.74 -4.31
CA VAL A 149 6.11 2.53 -3.87
C VAL A 149 7.01 1.31 -3.92
N ILE A 150 7.73 1.08 -5.03
CA ILE A 150 8.61 -0.08 -5.17
C ILE A 150 9.77 -0.05 -4.18
N ARG A 151 10.31 1.14 -3.87
CA ARG A 151 11.41 1.28 -2.90
C ARG A 151 10.95 1.10 -1.46
N CYS A 152 9.73 1.52 -1.15
CA CYS A 152 9.21 1.51 0.22
C CYS A 152 8.45 0.24 0.57
N LEU A 153 7.99 -0.55 -0.42
CA LEU A 153 7.22 -1.76 -0.16
C LEU A 153 8.14 -2.87 0.40
N PRO A 154 7.81 -3.48 1.55
CA PRO A 154 8.51 -4.66 2.06
C PRO A 154 8.42 -5.84 1.09
N ASP A 155 9.47 -6.68 1.06
CA ASP A 155 9.54 -7.82 0.13
C ASP A 155 8.41 -8.83 0.37
N SER A 156 7.98 -9.01 1.62
CA SER A 156 6.83 -9.85 1.99
C SER A 156 5.49 -9.44 1.35
N LEU A 157 5.35 -8.16 0.97
CA LEU A 157 4.15 -7.66 0.26
C LEU A 157 4.38 -7.61 -1.25
N LEU A 158 5.63 -7.63 -1.69
CA LEU A 158 6.01 -7.57 -3.09
C LEU A 158 5.93 -8.94 -3.77
N GLU A 159 6.40 -9.99 -3.08
CA GLU A 159 6.34 -11.38 -3.52
C GLU A 159 4.96 -11.82 -4.02
N PRO A 160 3.85 -11.63 -3.27
CA PRO A 160 2.52 -12.03 -3.75
C PRO A 160 2.04 -11.20 -4.95
N LEU A 161 2.49 -9.96 -5.12
CA LEU A 161 2.14 -9.14 -6.29
C LEU A 161 2.88 -9.63 -7.53
N VAL A 162 4.18 -9.92 -7.40
CA VAL A 162 4.99 -10.50 -8.49
C VAL A 162 4.49 -11.89 -8.86
N ALA A 163 4.16 -12.73 -7.87
CA ALA A 163 3.58 -14.05 -8.10
C ALA A 163 2.19 -14.02 -8.75
N ARG A 164 1.40 -12.95 -8.55
CA ARG A 164 0.12 -12.79 -9.27
C ARG A 164 0.29 -12.38 -10.73
N LEU A 165 1.42 -11.78 -11.06
CA LEU A 165 1.75 -11.38 -12.42
C LEU A 165 2.34 -12.53 -13.24
N ASP A 166 2.54 -13.71 -12.64
CA ASP A 166 3.30 -14.85 -13.16
C ASP A 166 3.16 -15.04 -14.68
N LEU A 167 4.12 -14.44 -15.40
CA LEU A 167 4.32 -14.57 -16.85
C LEU A 167 4.91 -15.95 -17.21
N GLY A 168 4.83 -16.94 -16.31
CA GLY A 168 5.31 -18.30 -16.52
C GLY A 168 6.80 -18.50 -16.20
N GLN A 169 7.43 -17.60 -15.43
CA GLN A 169 8.81 -17.75 -15.00
C GLN A 169 8.88 -17.86 -13.48
N THR A 170 9.36 -19.00 -12.99
CA THR A 170 9.68 -19.20 -11.58
C THR A 170 10.76 -18.19 -11.17
N VAL A 171 10.35 -17.15 -10.47
CA VAL A 171 11.25 -16.14 -9.91
C VAL A 171 12.10 -16.84 -8.84
N LYS A 172 13.35 -17.17 -9.19
CA LYS A 172 14.36 -17.73 -8.26
C LYS A 172 15.13 -16.63 -7.52
N GLU A 173 15.00 -15.38 -7.96
CA GLU A 173 15.68 -14.20 -7.42
C GLU A 173 14.78 -13.46 -6.42
N GLU A 174 15.35 -12.56 -5.62
CA GLU A 174 14.55 -11.71 -4.73
C GLU A 174 13.60 -10.82 -5.55
N ALA A 175 12.33 -10.72 -5.14
CA ALA A 175 11.29 -10.03 -5.91
C ALA A 175 11.65 -8.58 -6.30
N ARG A 176 12.43 -7.90 -5.44
CA ARG A 176 12.89 -6.53 -5.70
C ARG A 176 13.97 -6.46 -6.78
N GLU A 177 14.91 -7.39 -6.81
CA GLU A 177 15.98 -7.44 -7.82
C GLU A 177 15.38 -7.77 -9.20
N TRP A 178 14.44 -8.71 -9.24
CA TRP A 178 13.69 -9.03 -10.44
C TRP A 178 12.92 -7.82 -10.99
N LEU A 179 12.28 -7.03 -10.13
CA LEU A 179 11.56 -5.82 -10.58
C LEU A 179 12.48 -4.70 -11.09
N GLN A 180 13.75 -4.69 -10.68
CA GLN A 180 14.73 -3.73 -11.20
C GLN A 180 15.20 -4.12 -12.60
N SER A 181 15.27 -5.43 -12.90
CA SER A 181 15.62 -5.95 -14.23
C SER A 181 14.41 -6.10 -15.18
N ALA A 182 13.19 -6.08 -14.64
CA ALA A 182 11.95 -6.21 -15.40
C ALA A 182 11.66 -5.02 -16.35
N GLN A 183 10.78 -5.24 -17.31
CA GLN A 183 10.32 -4.21 -18.23
C GLN A 183 9.61 -3.05 -17.50
N PRO A 184 9.77 -1.78 -17.95
CA PRO A 184 9.13 -0.62 -17.32
C PRO A 184 7.61 -0.73 -17.19
N ALA A 185 6.95 -1.40 -18.15
CA ALA A 185 5.51 -1.62 -18.14
C ALA A 185 5.07 -2.52 -16.96
N VAL A 186 5.76 -3.65 -16.75
CA VAL A 186 5.49 -4.57 -15.62
C VAL A 186 5.72 -3.85 -14.31
N ARG A 187 6.83 -3.12 -14.21
CA ARG A 187 7.17 -2.32 -13.03
C ARG A 187 6.09 -1.28 -12.69
N SER A 188 5.57 -0.60 -13.71
CA SER A 188 4.47 0.36 -13.56
C SER A 188 3.18 -0.31 -13.05
N VAL A 189 2.82 -1.47 -13.61
CA VAL A 189 1.63 -2.22 -13.17
C VAL A 189 1.77 -2.68 -11.72
N VAL A 190 2.93 -3.24 -11.33
CA VAL A 190 3.19 -3.67 -9.94
C VAL A 190 3.07 -2.49 -8.98
N ALA A 191 3.67 -1.35 -9.33
CA ALA A 191 3.62 -0.16 -8.50
C ALA A 191 2.18 0.35 -8.32
N LYS A 192 1.39 0.37 -9.40
CA LYS A 192 -0.02 0.73 -9.35
C LYS A 192 -0.83 -0.27 -8.51
N GLU A 193 -0.56 -1.57 -8.62
CA GLU A 193 -1.26 -2.61 -7.85
C GLU A 193 -0.88 -2.65 -6.37
N ALA A 194 0.34 -2.22 -6.03
CA ALA A 194 0.77 -2.04 -4.65
C ALA A 194 0.04 -0.86 -3.97
N LEU A 195 -0.50 0.10 -4.74
CA LEU A 195 -1.38 1.13 -4.21
C LEU A 195 -2.74 0.49 -3.86
N GLN A 196 -2.87 0.08 -2.61
CA GLN A 196 -4.09 -0.47 -2.04
C GLN A 196 -4.72 0.50 -1.04
N TRP A 197 -6.05 0.50 -0.98
CA TRP A 197 -6.80 1.21 0.04
C TRP A 197 -7.29 0.21 1.09
N LYS A 198 -6.65 0.19 2.26
CA LYS A 198 -7.08 -0.67 3.38
C LYS A 198 -7.80 0.18 4.42
N ILE A 199 -9.09 -0.08 4.61
CA ILE A 199 -9.86 0.51 5.71
C ILE A 199 -9.65 -0.35 6.94
N ASN A 200 -8.51 -0.18 7.60
CA ASN A 200 -8.29 -0.68 8.95
C ASN A 200 -7.56 0.39 9.76
N LYS A 201 -8.26 1.48 10.08
CA LYS A 201 -7.73 2.62 10.86
C LYS A 201 -7.06 2.18 12.17
N ARG A 202 -7.52 1.08 12.79
CA ARG A 202 -6.95 0.52 14.02
C ARG A 202 -5.62 -0.20 13.79
N GLU A 203 -5.51 -1.02 12.75
CA GLU A 203 -4.26 -1.72 12.42
C GLU A 203 -3.21 -0.74 11.89
N ASP A 204 -3.61 0.25 11.10
CA ASP A 204 -2.74 1.31 10.60
C ASP A 204 -2.17 2.17 11.75
N ALA A 205 -3.00 2.54 12.73
CA ALA A 205 -2.54 3.23 13.93
C ALA A 205 -1.54 2.39 14.75
N ALA A 206 -1.83 1.09 14.91
CA ALA A 206 -0.94 0.17 15.63
C ALA A 206 0.40 -0.03 14.90
N LEU A 207 0.38 -0.17 13.57
CA LEU A 207 1.59 -0.26 12.74
C LEU A 207 2.43 1.03 12.81
N LYS A 208 1.79 2.20 12.71
CA LYS A 208 2.45 3.51 12.88
C LYS A 208 3.09 3.64 14.25
N GLN A 209 2.40 3.21 15.31
CA GLN A 209 2.95 3.25 16.66
C GLN A 209 4.15 2.31 16.83
N LYS A 210 4.07 1.08 16.31
CA LYS A 210 5.20 0.13 16.30
C LYS A 210 6.39 0.69 15.51
N GLY A 211 6.16 1.25 14.33
CA GLY A 211 7.19 1.88 13.50
C GLY A 211 7.86 3.06 14.22
N LYS A 212 7.07 3.91 14.90
CA LYS A 212 7.59 5.02 15.71
C LYS A 212 8.48 4.53 16.85
N ALA A 213 8.06 3.50 17.58
CA ALA A 213 8.84 2.92 18.68
C ALA A 213 10.17 2.32 18.18
N TYR A 214 10.12 1.62 17.04
CA TYR A 214 11.31 1.06 16.40
C TYR A 214 12.31 2.15 15.95
N LEU A 215 11.81 3.21 15.32
CA LEU A 215 12.66 4.35 14.92
C LEU A 215 13.30 5.03 16.13
N TYR A 216 12.55 5.24 17.22
CA TYR A 216 13.14 5.77 18.45
C TYR A 216 14.25 4.86 18.99
N SER A 217 14.04 3.54 18.99
CA SER A 217 15.06 2.58 19.44
C SER A 217 16.34 2.64 18.59
N ILE A 218 16.20 2.77 17.27
CA ILE A 218 17.36 2.91 16.37
C ILE A 218 18.09 4.22 16.63
N ILE A 219 17.35 5.33 16.73
CA ILE A 219 17.94 6.65 16.97
C ILE A 219 18.69 6.66 18.29
N ASP A 220 18.08 6.11 19.36
CA ASP A 220 18.71 6.05 20.67
C ASP A 220 19.97 5.17 20.66
N SER A 221 19.91 4.02 19.99
CA SER A 221 21.07 3.14 19.79
C SER A 221 22.19 3.82 19.00
N ALA A 222 21.84 4.57 17.95
CA ALA A 222 22.79 5.31 17.13
C ALA A 222 23.43 6.45 17.92
N VAL A 223 22.64 7.22 18.68
CA VAL A 223 23.14 8.29 19.56
C VAL A 223 24.08 7.70 20.62
N SER A 224 23.69 6.61 21.27
CA SER A 224 24.53 5.91 22.25
C SER A 224 25.85 5.44 21.64
N ALA A 225 25.82 4.85 20.44
CA ALA A 225 27.01 4.43 19.72
C ALA A 225 27.93 5.61 19.38
N ILE A 226 27.36 6.72 18.91
CA ILE A 226 28.12 7.95 18.59
C ILE A 226 28.78 8.52 19.85
N LEU A 227 28.07 8.58 20.97
CA LEU A 227 28.61 9.07 22.24
C LEU A 227 29.77 8.18 22.74
N LYS A 228 29.60 6.85 22.69
CA LYS A 228 30.65 5.90 23.05
C LYS A 228 31.88 6.02 22.14
N LEU A 229 31.68 6.16 20.83
CA LEU A 229 32.78 6.37 19.88
C LEU A 229 33.52 7.68 20.12
N ARG A 230 32.79 8.73 20.49
CA ARG A 230 33.41 10.01 20.85
C ARG A 230 34.25 9.90 22.12
N LEU A 231 33.70 9.31 23.19
CA LEU A 231 34.45 9.07 24.42
C LEU A 231 35.67 8.19 24.18
N LEU A 232 35.52 7.11 23.40
CA LEU A 232 36.64 6.27 23.02
C LEU A 232 37.70 7.09 22.28
N ARG A 233 37.33 7.94 21.32
CA ARG A 233 38.29 8.79 20.61
C ARG A 233 39.06 9.73 21.54
N GLU A 234 38.40 10.27 22.56
CA GLU A 234 39.00 11.21 23.52
C GLU A 234 39.95 10.47 24.49
N GLU A 235 39.54 9.31 25.02
CA GLU A 235 40.30 8.56 26.03
C GLU A 235 41.33 7.57 25.45
N TRP A 236 41.18 7.18 24.18
CA TRP A 236 42.03 6.16 23.53
C TRP A 236 43.53 6.47 23.59
N PRO A 237 44.00 7.72 23.37
CA PRO A 237 45.43 8.03 23.48
C PRO A 237 45.98 7.80 24.90
N ALA A 238 45.20 8.10 25.94
CA ALA A 238 45.60 7.90 27.33
C ALA A 238 45.64 6.41 27.68
N ILE A 239 44.58 5.67 27.34
CA ILE A 239 44.51 4.22 27.52
C ILE A 239 45.66 3.53 26.78
N LEU A 240 45.93 3.90 25.53
CA LEU A 240 47.02 3.32 24.75
C LEU A 240 48.39 3.62 25.39
N HIS A 241 48.57 4.85 25.90
CA HIS A 241 49.80 5.22 26.59
C HIS A 241 50.01 4.44 27.90
N GLU A 242 48.95 4.23 28.68
CA GLU A 242 48.98 3.40 29.88
C GLU A 242 49.30 1.94 29.54
N ILE A 243 48.65 1.35 28.53
CA ILE A 243 48.96 -0.02 28.08
C ILE A 243 50.42 -0.15 27.65
N ILE A 244 50.95 0.80 26.87
CA ILE A 244 52.36 0.77 26.44
C ILE A 244 53.29 0.92 27.66
N ARG A 245 52.96 1.80 28.61
CA ARG A 245 53.75 1.98 29.82
C ARG A 245 53.76 0.71 30.68
N ASP A 246 52.60 0.16 30.96
CA ASP A 246 52.45 -1.02 31.83
C ASP A 246 53.15 -2.23 31.20
N THR A 247 52.99 -2.45 29.90
CA THR A 247 53.70 -3.52 29.19
C THR A 247 55.22 -3.34 29.22
N LEU A 248 55.73 -2.10 29.10
CA LEU A 248 57.17 -1.82 29.24
C LEU A 248 57.67 -2.05 30.67
N VAL A 249 56.89 -1.66 31.68
CA VAL A 249 57.22 -1.89 33.09
C VAL A 249 57.25 -3.38 33.40
N ASP A 250 56.24 -4.13 32.96
CA ASP A 250 56.18 -5.59 33.10
C ASP A 250 57.37 -6.27 32.43
N TYR A 251 57.78 -5.82 31.25
CA TYR A 251 58.95 -6.34 30.56
C TYR A 251 60.26 -6.01 31.28
N SER A 252 60.36 -4.82 31.88
CA SER A 252 61.53 -4.41 32.67
C SER A 252 61.68 -5.21 33.97
N HIS A 253 60.58 -5.78 34.48
CA HIS A 253 60.52 -6.58 35.71
C HIS A 253 59.98 -7.98 35.46
N ILE A 254 60.46 -8.62 34.38
CA ILE A 254 59.91 -9.89 33.86
C ILE A 254 59.87 -11.03 34.89
N ASP A 255 60.85 -11.11 35.79
CA ASP A 255 60.91 -12.16 36.84
C ASP A 255 59.80 -11.99 37.89
N THR A 256 59.41 -10.75 38.19
CA THR A 256 58.35 -10.44 39.15
C THR A 256 56.99 -10.64 38.50
N TYR A 257 56.84 -10.19 37.26
CA TYR A 257 55.66 -10.41 36.45
C TYR A 257 55.37 -11.91 36.24
N MET A 258 56.39 -12.72 35.90
CA MET A 258 56.25 -14.18 35.77
C MET A 258 55.76 -14.84 37.07
N LYS A 259 56.27 -14.41 38.23
CA LYS A 259 55.81 -14.92 39.53
C LYS A 259 54.35 -14.54 39.81
N GLN A 260 53.93 -13.32 39.46
CA GLN A 260 52.54 -12.86 39.59
C GLN A 260 51.60 -13.63 38.66
N CYS A 261 51.94 -13.81 37.38
CA CYS A 261 51.18 -14.63 36.44
C CYS A 261 51.06 -16.09 36.92
N MET A 262 52.16 -16.69 37.41
CA MET A 262 52.11 -18.03 38.00
C MET A 262 51.25 -18.12 39.26
N SER A 263 51.08 -17.02 40.00
CA SER A 263 50.18 -16.98 41.17
C SER A 263 48.72 -16.85 40.78
N GLN A 264 48.40 -16.13 39.70
CA GLN A 264 47.04 -16.00 39.18
C GLN A 264 46.51 -17.29 38.53
N ILE A 265 47.39 -18.11 37.95
CA ILE A 265 47.04 -19.43 37.36
C ILE A 265 46.78 -20.49 38.44
N LYS A 266 47.20 -20.26 39.68
CA LYS A 266 46.99 -21.20 40.81
C LYS A 266 45.67 -20.99 41.57
N LEU A 267 44.83 -20.06 41.11
CA LEU A 267 43.41 -19.90 41.50
C LEU A 267 42.52 -20.48 40.40
#